data_AF-A0A2T7PZP5-F1
#
_entry.id   AF-A0A2T7PZP5-F1
#
_cell.length_a   1.000
_cell.length_b   1.000
_cell.length_c   1.000
_cell.angle_alpha   90.00
_cell.angle_beta   90.00
_cell.angle_gamma   90.00
#
_symmetry.space_group_name_H-M   'P 1'
#
loop_
_entity.id
_entity.type
_entity.pdbx_description
1 polymer ?
#
loop_
_entity_poly.entity_id
_entity_poly.type
_entity_poly.pdbx_seq_one_letter_code
_entity_poly.pdbx_strand_id
1 'polypeptide(L)'
;MWSDDTPATLETRAMKKAQRKHSKSIDKIIAKDKIVARDKIKLLLLGQPGAGKSTLVKQLRLYSGDAFSQEEVEASKMALLENIVDAIRLVLTWREELALPWENDVLEDEAQILVSQPSAIVLQERGWKRLLMTLVRLWREDGMQKAYCNMPFGSPAVSSVHSDLSRDTEQSSS
;
A
#
# COMPACT_ATOMS: atom_id res chain seq x y z
N MET A 1 15.14 -73.33 -5.26
CA MET A 1 14.57 -72.28 -4.41
C MET A 1 14.66 -70.97 -5.19
N TRP A 2 13.82 -70.81 -6.21
CA TRP A 2 13.73 -69.58 -6.98
C TRP A 2 12.66 -68.71 -6.33
N SER A 3 13.04 -67.50 -5.93
CA SER A 3 12.12 -66.52 -5.38
C SER A 3 11.10 -66.14 -6.45
N ASP A 4 9.82 -66.35 -6.15
CA ASP A 4 8.68 -65.86 -6.94
C ASP A 4 8.66 -64.33 -6.90
N ASP A 5 9.49 -63.69 -7.74
CA ASP A 5 9.39 -62.28 -8.05
C ASP A 5 8.25 -62.10 -9.08
N THR A 6 7.00 -62.16 -8.58
CA THR A 6 5.83 -61.78 -9.39
C THR A 6 5.93 -60.30 -9.79
N PRO A 7 5.55 -59.90 -11.01
CA PRO A 7 5.77 -58.55 -11.54
C PRO A 7 5.24 -57.42 -10.63
N ALA A 8 4.14 -57.66 -9.90
CA ALA A 8 3.59 -56.73 -8.91
C ALA A 8 4.55 -56.41 -7.73
N THR A 9 5.38 -57.37 -7.31
CA THR A 9 6.34 -57.17 -6.21
C THR A 9 7.54 -56.33 -6.61
N LEU A 10 8.00 -56.45 -7.86
CA LEU A 10 9.07 -55.64 -8.44
C LEU A 10 8.63 -54.18 -8.60
N GLU A 11 7.41 -53.95 -9.08
CA GLU A 11 6.82 -52.62 -9.20
C GLU A 11 6.67 -51.93 -7.85
N THR A 12 6.16 -52.65 -6.83
CA THR A 12 6.02 -52.12 -5.46
C THR A 12 7.38 -51.74 -4.87
N ARG A 13 8.43 -52.52 -5.15
CA ARG A 13 9.79 -52.26 -4.67
C ARG A 13 10.43 -51.06 -5.38
N ALA A 14 10.19 -50.93 -6.69
CA ALA A 14 10.58 -49.76 -7.48
C ALA A 14 9.88 -48.49 -6.98
N MET A 15 8.57 -48.56 -6.71
CA MET A 15 7.76 -47.46 -6.19
C MET A 15 8.23 -47.03 -4.78
N LYS A 16 8.49 -47.98 -3.88
CA LYS A 16 9.11 -47.68 -2.56
C LYS A 16 10.50 -47.05 -2.70
N LYS A 17 11.31 -47.50 -3.67
CA LYS A 17 12.63 -46.91 -3.94
C LYS A 17 12.52 -45.50 -4.50
N ALA A 18 11.56 -45.24 -5.38
CA ALA A 18 11.25 -43.92 -5.91
C ALA A 18 10.76 -42.97 -4.81
N GLN A 19 9.82 -43.42 -3.97
CA GLN A 19 9.31 -42.67 -2.83
C GLN A 19 10.41 -42.34 -1.81
N ARG A 20 11.30 -43.30 -1.50
CA ARG A 20 12.48 -43.06 -0.66
C ARG A 20 13.44 -42.05 -1.27
N LYS A 21 13.67 -42.10 -2.58
CA LYS A 21 14.50 -41.11 -3.29
C LYS A 21 13.87 -39.72 -3.22
N HIS A 22 12.55 -39.63 -3.41
CA HIS A 22 11.81 -38.38 -3.31
C HIS A 22 11.85 -37.79 -1.88
N SER A 23 11.59 -38.60 -0.85
CA SER A 23 11.72 -38.20 0.55
C SER A 23 13.12 -37.66 0.85
N LYS A 24 14.17 -38.39 0.44
CA LYS A 24 15.56 -37.95 0.61
C LYS A 24 15.88 -36.64 -0.11
N SER A 25 15.24 -36.36 -1.26
CA SER A 25 15.42 -35.08 -1.94
C SER A 25 14.76 -33.93 -1.18
N ILE A 26 13.57 -34.16 -0.62
CA ILE A 26 12.86 -33.19 0.22
C ILE A 26 13.69 -32.89 1.49
N ASP A 27 14.19 -33.92 2.18
CA ASP A 27 15.01 -33.75 3.39
C ASP A 27 16.27 -32.90 3.13
N LYS A 28 16.88 -33.06 1.95
CA LYS A 28 18.04 -32.23 1.53
C LYS A 28 17.66 -30.78 1.30
N ILE A 29 16.49 -30.50 0.74
CA ILE A 29 16.00 -29.13 0.54
C ILE A 29 15.73 -28.49 1.91
N ILE A 30 15.02 -29.20 2.79
CA ILE A 30 14.72 -28.73 4.16
C ILE A 30 16.00 -28.41 4.93
N ALA A 31 17.01 -29.28 4.85
CA ALA A 31 18.28 -29.06 5.54
C ALA A 31 19.01 -27.80 5.03
N LYS A 32 18.99 -27.53 3.72
CA LYS A 32 19.54 -26.32 3.13
C LYS A 32 18.77 -25.07 3.57
N ASP A 33 17.43 -25.13 3.52
CA ASP A 33 16.58 -24.02 3.93
C ASP A 33 16.74 -23.68 5.41
N LYS A 34 16.99 -24.69 6.27
CA LYS A 34 17.24 -24.48 7.70
C LYS A 34 18.53 -23.69 7.96
N ILE A 35 19.57 -23.91 7.15
CA ILE A 35 20.83 -23.16 7.25
C ILE A 35 20.58 -21.71 6.82
N VAL A 36 19.97 -21.51 5.65
CA VAL A 36 19.62 -20.18 5.14
C VAL A 36 18.70 -19.43 6.11
N ALA A 37 17.74 -20.11 6.74
CA ALA A 37 16.82 -19.52 7.70
C ALA A 37 17.51 -19.12 9.02
N ARG A 38 18.55 -19.86 9.43
CA ARG A 38 19.35 -19.55 10.62
C ARG A 38 20.19 -18.28 10.43
N ASP A 39 20.70 -18.08 9.21
CA ASP A 39 21.56 -16.94 8.89
C ASP A 39 20.77 -15.67 8.50
N LYS A 40 19.43 -15.79 8.38
CA LYS A 40 18.53 -14.65 8.10
C LYS A 40 18.19 -13.88 9.37
N ILE A 41 18.51 -12.58 9.37
CA ILE A 41 18.09 -11.63 10.41
C ILE A 41 16.64 -11.21 10.14
N LYS A 42 15.77 -11.33 11.14
CA LYS A 42 14.37 -10.86 11.09
C LYS A 42 14.25 -9.55 11.86
N LEU A 43 13.73 -8.52 11.21
CA LEU A 43 13.50 -7.21 11.80
C LEU A 43 11.99 -6.95 11.90
N LEU A 44 11.54 -6.45 13.06
CA LEU A 44 10.17 -5.99 13.28
C LEU A 44 10.17 -4.48 13.44
N LEU A 45 9.41 -3.78 12.60
CA LEU A 45 9.28 -2.32 12.66
C LEU A 45 7.96 -1.95 13.35
N LEU A 46 8.04 -1.27 14.48
CA LEU A 46 6.88 -0.82 15.27
C LEU A 46 6.81 0.72 15.26
N GLY A 47 5.59 1.25 15.23
CA GLY A 47 5.36 2.69 15.26
C GLY A 47 3.94 3.04 14.81
N GLN A 48 3.53 4.28 15.04
CA GLN A 48 2.22 4.80 14.63
C GLN A 48 2.04 4.78 13.09
N PRO A 49 0.79 4.75 12.57
CA PRO A 49 0.53 5.01 11.16
C PRO A 49 1.23 6.30 10.70
N GLY A 50 1.80 6.31 9.50
CA GLY A 50 2.53 7.48 8.99
C GLY A 50 3.97 7.69 9.50
N ALA A 51 4.45 6.92 10.49
CA ALA A 51 5.82 7.07 11.05
C ALA A 51 6.99 6.72 10.09
N GLY A 52 6.73 6.52 8.79
CA GLY A 52 7.78 6.25 7.81
C GLY A 52 8.33 4.81 7.80
N LYS A 53 7.67 3.85 8.46
CA LYS A 53 8.08 2.44 8.46
C LYS A 53 8.23 1.86 7.05
N SER A 54 7.25 2.14 6.19
CA SER A 54 7.30 1.73 4.78
C SER A 54 8.44 2.41 4.01
N THR A 55 8.80 3.64 4.38
CA THR A 55 9.95 4.35 3.80
C THR A 55 11.25 3.67 4.18
N LEU A 56 11.43 3.29 5.44
CA LEU A 56 12.62 2.55 5.89
C LEU A 56 12.77 1.21 5.14
N VAL A 57 11.68 0.45 4.99
CA VAL A 57 11.69 -0.80 4.23
C VAL A 57 12.06 -0.57 2.76
N LYS A 58 11.50 0.47 2.13
CA LYS A 58 11.83 0.85 0.74
C LYS A 58 13.31 1.21 0.60
N GLN A 59 13.89 1.94 1.56
CA GLN A 59 15.33 2.27 1.55
C GLN A 59 16.21 1.03 1.71
N LEU A 60 15.82 0.07 2.56
CA LEU A 60 16.54 -1.20 2.72
C LEU A 60 16.51 -2.05 1.44
N ARG A 61 15.38 -2.07 0.72
CA ARG A 61 15.29 -2.73 -0.60
C ARG A 61 16.22 -2.08 -1.62
N LEU A 62 16.20 -0.74 -1.70
CA LEU A 62 17.11 0.02 -2.58
C LEU A 62 18.58 -0.32 -2.30
N TYR A 63 18.98 -0.37 -1.04
CA TYR A 63 20.35 -0.74 -0.66
C TYR A 63 20.71 -2.18 -1.06
N SER A 64 19.75 -3.10 -1.01
CA SER A 64 19.96 -4.52 -1.33
C SER A 64 20.08 -4.78 -2.84
N GLY A 65 19.90 -3.75 -3.67
CA GLY A 65 19.92 -3.87 -5.14
C GLY A 65 18.67 -4.55 -5.70
N ASP A 66 17.61 -4.69 -4.90
CA ASP A 66 16.33 -5.24 -5.34
C ASP A 66 15.55 -4.18 -6.12
N ALA A 67 15.38 -4.38 -7.42
CA ALA A 67 14.70 -3.44 -8.29
C ALA A 67 13.19 -3.58 -8.13
N PHE A 68 12.49 -2.45 -7.99
CA PHE A 68 11.03 -2.45 -7.96
C PHE A 68 10.48 -2.93 -9.31
N SER A 69 9.45 -3.79 -9.25
CA SER A 69 8.74 -4.19 -10.47
C SER A 69 7.98 -3.01 -11.06
N GLN A 70 7.68 -3.08 -12.37
CA GLN A 70 6.87 -2.05 -13.02
C GLN A 70 5.50 -1.88 -12.33
N GLU A 71 4.89 -2.99 -11.88
CA GLU A 71 3.64 -3.00 -11.13
C GLU A 71 3.76 -2.30 -9.77
N GLU A 72 4.86 -2.53 -9.03
CA GLU A 72 5.11 -1.85 -7.75
C GLU A 72 5.34 -0.35 -7.92
N VAL A 73 5.99 0.05 -9.02
CA VAL A 73 6.19 1.46 -9.38
C VAL A 73 4.85 2.12 -9.71
N GLU A 74 3.99 1.45 -10.46
CA GLU A 74 2.65 1.95 -10.82
C GLU A 74 1.75 2.07 -9.59
N ALA A 75 1.73 1.07 -8.70
CA ALA A 75 1.01 1.13 -7.44
C ALA A 75 1.54 2.27 -6.54
N SER A 76 2.87 2.45 -6.48
CA SER A 76 3.48 3.55 -5.72
C SER A 76 3.13 4.92 -6.29
N LYS A 77 3.01 5.05 -7.61
CA LYS A 77 2.52 6.27 -8.26
C LYS A 77 1.08 6.55 -7.85
N MET A 78 0.18 5.56 -7.92
CA MET A 78 -1.21 5.75 -7.52
C MET A 78 -1.34 6.19 -6.06
N ALA A 79 -0.63 5.51 -5.14
CA ALA A 79 -0.61 5.90 -3.73
C ALA A 79 -0.04 7.32 -3.52
N LEU A 80 0.96 7.75 -4.30
CA LEU A 80 1.47 9.12 -4.25
C LEU A 80 0.40 10.13 -4.66
N LEU A 81 -0.36 9.83 -5.72
CA LEU A 81 -1.41 10.72 -6.19
C LEU A 81 -2.55 10.86 -5.19
N GLU A 82 -2.96 9.76 -4.57
CA GLU A 82 -3.95 9.77 -3.49
C GLU A 82 -3.50 10.64 -2.33
N ASN A 83 -2.25 10.47 -1.87
CA ASN A 83 -1.68 11.29 -0.80
C ASN A 83 -1.69 12.79 -1.12
N ILE A 84 -1.44 13.18 -2.39
CA ILE A 84 -1.48 14.59 -2.80
C ILE A 84 -2.91 15.13 -2.72
N VAL A 85 -3.88 14.38 -3.24
CA VAL A 85 -5.30 14.79 -3.19
C VAL A 85 -5.78 14.91 -1.75
N ASP A 86 -5.45 13.93 -0.91
CA ASP A 86 -5.85 13.92 0.51
C ASP A 86 -5.17 15.04 1.30
N ALA A 87 -3.90 15.37 0.99
CA ALA A 87 -3.23 16.52 1.58
C ALA A 87 -3.91 17.85 1.21
N ILE A 88 -4.34 18.01 -0.05
CA ILE A 88 -5.06 19.20 -0.48
C ILE A 88 -6.44 19.28 0.17
N ARG A 89 -7.19 18.17 0.25
CA ARG A 89 -8.46 18.11 0.97
C ARG A 89 -8.33 18.55 2.41
N LEU A 90 -7.29 18.06 3.09
CA LEU A 90 -7.04 18.41 4.48
C LEU A 90 -6.93 19.93 4.64
N VAL A 91 -6.13 20.58 3.80
CA VAL A 91 -5.97 22.04 3.86
C VAL A 91 -7.27 22.76 3.45
N LEU A 92 -8.09 22.20 2.54
CA LEU A 92 -9.41 22.74 2.22
C LEU A 92 -10.37 22.67 3.42
N THR A 93 -10.38 21.57 4.18
CA THR A 93 -11.17 21.48 5.42
C THR A 93 -10.75 22.56 6.42
N TRP A 94 -9.44 22.80 6.57
CA TRP A 94 -8.94 23.88 7.44
C TRP A 94 -9.31 25.27 6.93
N ARG A 95 -9.38 25.47 5.61
CA ARG A 95 -9.83 26.72 5.02
C ARG A 95 -11.29 27.00 5.38
N GLU A 96 -12.16 25.99 5.30
CA GLU A 96 -13.57 26.08 5.68
C GLU A 96 -13.73 26.39 7.18
N GLU A 97 -12.94 25.75 8.05
CA GLU A 97 -12.94 26.04 9.50
C GLU A 97 -12.53 27.48 9.82
N LEU A 98 -11.62 28.06 9.03
CA LEU A 98 -11.20 29.45 9.15
C LEU A 98 -12.15 30.43 8.45
N ALA A 99 -13.21 29.94 7.81
CA ALA A 99 -14.18 30.72 7.04
C ALA A 99 -13.52 31.71 6.06
N LEU A 100 -12.46 31.27 5.38
CA LEU A 100 -11.72 32.11 4.44
C LEU A 100 -12.52 32.28 3.14
N PRO A 101 -12.79 33.51 2.69
CA PRO A 101 -13.57 33.75 1.48
C PRO A 101 -12.87 33.20 0.24
N TRP A 102 -13.66 32.81 -0.76
CA TRP A 102 -13.16 32.48 -2.09
C TRP A 102 -13.01 33.74 -2.92
N GLU A 103 -11.91 33.84 -3.66
CA GLU A 103 -11.72 34.92 -4.64
C GLU A 103 -12.34 34.57 -6.01
N ASN A 104 -12.66 33.29 -6.22
CA ASN A 104 -13.12 32.76 -7.50
C ASN A 104 -14.13 31.63 -7.30
N ASP A 105 -15.39 31.88 -7.61
CA ASP A 105 -16.51 30.93 -7.51
C ASP A 105 -16.25 29.64 -8.31
N VAL A 106 -15.52 29.71 -9.43
CA VAL A 106 -15.15 28.53 -10.22
C VAL A 106 -14.16 27.64 -9.48
N LEU A 107 -13.26 28.23 -8.69
CA LEU A 107 -12.31 27.46 -7.87
C LEU A 107 -13.00 26.86 -6.65
N GLU A 108 -14.00 27.54 -6.09
CA GLU A 108 -14.85 27.01 -5.03
C GLU A 108 -15.60 25.75 -5.50
N ASP A 109 -16.24 25.79 -6.66
CA ASP A 109 -16.91 24.62 -7.25
C ASP A 109 -15.93 23.45 -7.48
N GLU A 110 -14.73 23.74 -8.01
CA GLU A 110 -13.68 22.73 -8.22
C GLU A 110 -13.19 22.12 -6.90
N ALA A 111 -13.12 22.91 -5.82
CA ALA A 111 -12.75 22.45 -4.49
C ALA A 111 -13.84 21.60 -3.83
N GLN A 112 -15.11 22.00 -3.96
CA GLN A 112 -16.25 21.26 -3.40
C GLN A 112 -16.36 19.86 -4.00
N ILE A 113 -16.09 19.75 -5.31
CA ILE A 113 -15.98 18.47 -6.00
C ILE A 113 -14.86 17.60 -5.42
N LEU A 114 -13.70 18.19 -5.13
CA LEU A 114 -12.59 17.44 -4.55
C LEU A 114 -12.94 16.89 -3.16
N VAL A 115 -13.62 17.68 -2.33
CA VAL A 115 -14.03 17.30 -0.97
C VAL A 115 -15.15 16.25 -0.98
N SER A 116 -16.10 16.34 -1.91
CA SER A 116 -17.29 15.48 -1.96
C SER A 116 -17.07 14.05 -2.47
N GLN A 117 -15.93 13.76 -3.08
CA GLN A 117 -15.61 12.44 -3.65
C GLN A 117 -14.35 11.85 -3.00
N PRO A 118 -14.19 10.51 -2.90
CA PRO A 118 -12.93 9.86 -2.53
C PRO A 118 -11.78 10.12 -3.53
N SER A 119 -10.52 9.98 -3.10
CA SER A 119 -9.32 10.26 -3.94
C SER A 119 -9.22 9.32 -5.14
N ALA A 120 -9.56 8.05 -4.96
CA ALA A 120 -9.60 7.05 -6.02
C ALA A 120 -10.57 7.44 -7.16
N ILE A 121 -11.77 7.95 -6.83
CA ILE A 121 -12.79 8.34 -7.82
C ILE A 121 -12.34 9.57 -8.59
N VAL A 122 -11.84 10.59 -7.88
CA VAL A 122 -11.33 11.82 -8.50
C VAL A 122 -10.22 11.53 -9.51
N LEU A 123 -9.30 10.62 -9.16
CA LEU A 123 -8.19 10.24 -10.02
C LEU A 123 -8.64 9.49 -11.27
N GLN A 124 -9.67 8.66 -11.15
CA GLN A 124 -10.21 7.89 -12.26
C GLN A 124 -11.04 8.74 -13.24
N GLU A 125 -11.86 9.65 -12.73
CA GLU A 125 -12.85 10.38 -13.56
C GLU A 125 -12.30 11.64 -14.24
N ARG A 126 -11.39 12.37 -13.60
CA ARG A 126 -11.01 13.72 -14.08
C ARG A 126 -9.81 13.75 -15.00
N GLY A 127 -9.06 12.65 -15.07
CA GLY A 127 -7.79 12.58 -15.76
C GLY A 127 -6.71 13.43 -15.09
N TRP A 128 -5.49 12.90 -15.03
CA TRP A 128 -4.40 13.50 -14.26
C TRP A 128 -4.08 14.95 -14.63
N LYS A 129 -4.06 15.29 -15.93
CA LYS A 129 -3.68 16.64 -16.39
C LYS A 129 -4.64 17.72 -15.89
N ARG A 130 -5.95 17.45 -15.93
CA ARG A 130 -6.97 18.41 -15.48
C ARG A 130 -6.93 18.55 -13.96
N LEU A 131 -6.84 17.43 -13.25
CA LEU A 131 -6.71 17.42 -11.80
C LEU A 131 -5.48 18.22 -11.36
N LEU A 132 -4.32 17.98 -11.97
CA LEU A 132 -3.09 18.71 -11.64
C LEU A 132 -3.23 20.21 -11.85
N MET A 133 -3.88 20.64 -12.94
CA MET A 133 -4.16 22.07 -13.17
C MET A 133 -5.03 22.66 -12.07
N THR A 134 -6.09 21.98 -11.65
CA THR A 134 -6.95 22.39 -10.54
C THR A 134 -6.17 22.46 -9.22
N LEU A 135 -5.41 21.41 -8.87
CA LEU A 135 -4.63 21.37 -7.63
C LEU A 135 -3.59 22.50 -7.57
N VAL A 136 -2.90 22.79 -8.68
CA VAL A 136 -1.93 23.88 -8.75
C VAL A 136 -2.60 25.25 -8.62
N ARG A 137 -3.79 25.43 -9.22
CA ARG A 137 -4.56 26.67 -9.08
C ARG A 137 -5.03 26.88 -7.65
N LEU A 138 -5.58 25.84 -7.02
CA LEU A 138 -6.00 25.87 -5.62
C LEU A 138 -4.82 26.18 -4.69
N TRP A 139 -3.68 25.49 -4.88
CA TRP A 139 -2.51 25.72 -4.03
C TRP A 139 -1.94 27.14 -4.13
N ARG A 140 -2.07 27.79 -5.28
CA ARG A 140 -1.57 29.17 -5.48
C ARG A 140 -2.45 30.25 -4.84
N GLU A 141 -3.65 29.92 -4.40
CA GLU A 141 -4.56 30.89 -3.82
C GLU A 141 -4.12 31.33 -2.42
N ASP A 142 -4.25 32.63 -2.14
CA ASP A 142 -3.90 33.22 -0.85
C ASP A 142 -4.67 32.59 0.32
N GLY A 143 -5.96 32.29 0.12
CA GLY A 143 -6.79 31.60 1.11
C GLY A 143 -6.23 30.22 1.47
N MET A 144 -5.71 29.49 0.48
CA MET A 144 -5.15 28.16 0.67
C MET A 144 -3.81 28.20 1.43
N GLN A 145 -2.94 29.14 1.08
CA GLN A 145 -1.67 29.35 1.80
C GLN A 145 -1.90 29.80 3.25
N LYS A 146 -2.88 30.68 3.49
CA LYS A 146 -3.27 31.11 4.84
C LYS A 146 -3.84 29.95 5.66
N ALA A 147 -4.66 29.09 5.07
CA ALA A 147 -5.17 27.90 5.73
C ALA A 147 -4.03 26.96 6.13
N TYR A 148 -3.09 26.72 5.23
CA TYR A 148 -1.92 25.88 5.52
C TYR A 148 -1.04 26.43 6.66
N CYS A 149 -0.75 27.73 6.65
CA CYS A 149 0.07 28.36 7.71
C CYS A 149 -0.59 28.35 9.09
N ASN A 150 -1.92 28.39 9.16
CA ASN A 150 -2.68 28.37 10.42
C ASN A 150 -3.05 26.94 10.87
N MET A 151 -2.71 25.92 10.07
CA MET A 151 -3.01 24.53 10.39
C MET A 151 -2.18 24.06 11.60
N PRO A 152 -2.80 23.50 12.66
CA PRO A 152 -2.06 23.02 13.82
C PRO A 152 -1.17 21.82 13.43
N PHE A 153 0.09 21.85 13.87
CA PHE A 153 1.01 20.73 13.71
C PHE A 153 0.44 19.47 14.37
N GLY A 154 0.23 18.41 13.59
CA GLY A 154 -0.26 17.11 14.07
C GLY A 154 -1.78 16.92 14.08
N SER A 155 -2.53 17.73 13.33
CA SER A 155 -3.99 17.63 13.24
C SER A 155 -4.51 16.25 12.76
N PRO A 156 -5.60 15.72 13.34
CA PRO A 156 -5.92 14.28 13.37
C PRO A 156 -6.59 13.74 12.09
N ALA A 157 -6.46 14.37 10.94
CA ALA A 157 -7.17 13.95 9.72
C ALA A 157 -6.75 12.56 9.20
N VAL A 158 -5.54 12.09 9.51
CA VAL A 158 -5.14 10.70 9.19
C VAL A 158 -5.85 9.68 10.10
N SER A 159 -6.39 10.11 11.25
CA SER A 159 -7.12 9.23 12.18
C SER A 159 -8.61 9.08 11.85
N SER A 160 -9.24 10.09 11.25
CA SER A 160 -10.68 10.03 10.88
C SER A 160 -10.93 9.13 9.66
N VAL A 161 -10.02 9.12 8.68
CA VAL A 161 -10.15 8.26 7.49
C VAL A 161 -10.12 6.77 7.85
N HIS A 162 -9.44 6.39 8.93
CA HIS A 162 -9.40 5.00 9.39
C HIS A 162 -10.62 4.60 10.26
N SER A 163 -11.29 5.56 10.91
CA SER A 163 -12.51 5.27 11.67
C SER A 163 -13.72 4.99 10.78
N ASP A 164 -13.78 5.60 9.60
CA ASP A 164 -14.90 5.38 8.68
C ASP A 164 -14.79 4.03 7.95
N LEU A 165 -13.58 3.58 7.64
CA LEU A 165 -13.36 2.26 7.02
C LEU A 165 -13.72 1.07 7.94
N SER A 166 -13.75 1.30 9.26
CA SER A 166 -14.14 0.27 10.23
C SER A 166 -15.67 0.19 10.43
N ARG A 167 -16.42 1.21 10.02
CA ARG A 167 -17.90 1.22 10.07
C ARG A 167 -18.52 0.47 8.90
N ASP A 168 -17.89 0.52 7.72
CA ASP A 168 -18.43 -0.13 6.51
C ASP A 168 -18.31 -1.66 6.54
N THR A 169 -17.40 -2.22 7.35
CA THR A 169 -17.28 -3.68 7.53
C THR A 169 -18.34 -4.29 8.45
N GLU A 170 -19.02 -3.49 9.28
CA GLU A 170 -20.06 -3.97 10.19
C GLU A 170 -21.47 -3.95 9.58
N GLN A 171 -21.73 -3.11 8.56
CA GLN A 171 -23.05 -3.04 7.91
C GLN A 171 -23.27 -4.07 6.81
N SER A 172 -22.21 -4.74 6.32
CA SER A 172 -22.36 -5.79 5.29
C SER A 172 -22.51 -7.22 5.86
N SER A 173 -22.62 -7.36 7.18
CA SER A 173 -22.77 -8.67 7.87
C SER A 173 -24.09 -8.82 8.64
N SER A 174 -25.14 -8.06 8.29
CA SER A 174 -26.51 -8.25 8.82
C SER A 174 -27.52 -8.42 7.70
#